data_AF-A0A8H6V9F0-F1
#
_entry.id   AF-A0A8H6V9F0-F1
#
_cell.length_a   1.000
_cell.length_b   1.000
_cell.length_c   1.000
_cell.angle_alpha   90.00
_cell.angle_beta   90.00
_cell.angle_gamma   90.00
#
_symmetry.space_group_name_H-M   'P 1'
#
loop_
_entity.id
_entity.type
_entity.pdbx_description
1 polymer ?
#
loop_
_entity_poly.entity_id
_entity_poly.type
_entity_poly.pdbx_seq_one_letter_code
_entity_poly.pdbx_strand_id
1 'polypeptide(L)'
;MSSDDIEKYVILDAKGWRPRPPLRHRRRALALQWLMILIGLCICYDFFIGPVSLSSPHKASDGGINVQNSPLTEILDFVEETDASIDSELTGLEPTEPELQPEVAIPDDLPDEKPTAQKTDSVPLPKNDLSMSLDRMIALLPDEMRIQSLLRPLEATGGERLRDLGLRTRDFWALFEAWETVHLVPADDGLYIRDDIIQYLRRHPEVAESMVRNTTDVIRSYESYRSLITRFSTLLFPWTAPHFPDHIHLHTQIHSGGRGLVFSAGDNQAPFLLASIPAIRQLGCDLPIEVMYLGDQDLSQDMREQLEALPGVTTRDLRQMVDDRGWKLAGWAGKPFAILFSSFREAIFIDADSLFLQNPEIMFEDEAYQKTGALFFKDRLMMPESKKRWLQEILPRPVSNKAMVSRFWTGQSGHMQESGVVVVDKWRHFIALLLVTRMNGPDRDGDKSKHTTGVYDMVYGTSCLSAVHDFALLRTNGANKTGDKETFWLGWELIGDLDYAFHDGDAGVMGTLEKTPTVKGQAAQAELAKINATDEATGVAPEMYTICAPQLLHLDRSGRPLWFNGWLLPNKFDKDKNLEPSRFEAFIREPRELRDPGAWQLRENNICCLTSEHRGEFSLDER
;
A
#
# COMPACT_ATOMS: atom_id res chain seq x y z
N MET A 1 19.93 21.58 13.59
CA MET A 1 19.89 22.80 12.76
C MET A 1 19.48 23.96 13.66
N SER A 2 20.16 25.11 13.61
CA SER A 2 19.88 26.24 14.51
C SER A 2 18.66 27.05 14.04
N SER A 3 18.09 27.82 14.97
CA SER A 3 16.87 28.63 14.84
C SER A 3 16.91 29.70 13.74
N ASP A 4 18.07 30.00 13.17
CA ASP A 4 18.25 31.15 12.26
C ASP A 4 17.90 30.85 10.80
N ASP A 5 17.76 29.57 10.41
CA ASP A 5 17.41 29.19 9.04
C ASP A 5 15.89 29.26 8.76
N ILE A 6 15.06 29.39 9.80
CA ILE A 6 13.59 29.37 9.70
C ILE A 6 13.03 30.76 9.30
N GLU A 7 13.68 31.87 9.67
CA GLU A 7 13.16 33.22 9.36
C GLU A 7 13.31 33.62 7.88
N LYS A 8 14.19 32.98 7.11
CA LYS A 8 14.42 33.37 5.70
C LYS A 8 13.33 32.93 4.73
N TYR A 9 12.47 31.99 5.14
CA TYR A 9 11.40 31.46 4.27
C TYR A 9 10.01 31.98 4.60
N VAL A 10 9.85 32.79 5.65
CA VAL A 10 8.52 33.25 6.12
C VAL A 10 8.12 34.63 5.56
N ILE A 11 9.04 35.39 4.95
CA ILE A 11 8.73 36.75 4.45
C ILE A 11 9.05 36.89 2.97
N LEU A 12 8.34 36.17 2.10
CA LEU A 12 8.25 36.50 0.67
C LEU A 12 6.86 36.15 0.11
N ASP A 13 5.84 36.84 0.62
CA ASP A 13 4.62 37.09 -0.15
C ASP A 13 4.11 38.52 0.12
N ALA A 14 4.55 39.47 -0.70
CA ALA A 14 3.88 40.74 -0.92
C ALA A 14 4.57 41.53 -2.06
N LYS A 15 3.79 41.82 -3.11
CA LYS A 15 4.04 42.76 -4.23
C LYS A 15 4.85 42.22 -5.42
N GLY A 16 4.17 42.18 -6.57
CA GLY A 16 4.72 41.69 -7.83
C GLY A 16 5.78 42.58 -8.47
N TRP A 17 6.67 41.96 -9.26
CA TRP A 17 7.35 42.62 -10.38
C TRP A 17 7.93 41.62 -11.40
N ARG A 18 8.14 42.15 -12.62
CA ARG A 18 8.46 41.51 -13.91
C ARG A 18 9.88 40.90 -13.97
N PRO A 19 10.17 39.98 -14.92
CA PRO A 19 11.46 39.30 -15.01
C PRO A 19 12.55 40.18 -15.67
N ARG A 20 13.77 40.12 -15.13
CA ARG A 20 15.01 40.45 -15.86
C ARG A 20 15.77 39.15 -16.21
N PRO A 21 16.50 39.10 -17.34
CA PRO A 21 16.95 37.85 -17.95
C PRO A 21 18.21 37.27 -17.27
N PRO A 22 18.42 35.96 -17.31
CA PRO A 22 19.52 35.32 -16.59
C PRO A 22 20.83 35.31 -17.38
N LEU A 23 21.93 35.42 -16.63
CA LEU A 23 23.35 35.21 -16.99
C LEU A 23 23.70 33.79 -17.51
N ARG A 24 22.76 33.09 -18.17
CA ARG A 24 22.92 31.70 -18.66
C ARG A 24 23.39 31.59 -20.12
N HIS A 25 23.53 32.69 -20.86
CA HIS A 25 23.93 32.65 -22.28
C HIS A 25 25.43 32.48 -22.54
N ARG A 26 26.33 32.72 -21.57
CA ARG A 26 27.78 32.56 -21.80
C ARG A 26 28.31 31.12 -21.71
N ARG A 27 27.67 30.24 -20.93
CA ARG A 27 28.12 28.84 -20.78
C ARG A 27 27.63 27.91 -21.89
N ARG A 28 26.45 28.20 -22.47
CA ARG A 28 25.88 27.41 -23.58
C ARG A 28 26.58 27.67 -24.92
N ALA A 29 27.06 28.89 -25.16
CA ALA A 29 27.81 29.24 -26.36
C ALA A 29 29.18 28.52 -26.42
N LEU A 30 29.90 28.45 -25.29
CA LEU A 30 31.19 27.74 -25.21
C LEU A 30 31.04 26.23 -25.38
N ALA A 31 29.99 25.62 -24.82
CA ALA A 31 29.72 24.19 -24.99
C ALA A 31 29.39 23.82 -26.44
N LEU A 32 28.62 24.66 -27.15
CA LEU A 32 28.33 24.46 -28.58
C LEU A 32 29.59 24.59 -29.44
N GLN A 33 30.49 25.50 -29.08
CA GLN A 33 31.73 25.75 -29.82
C GLN A 33 32.71 24.57 -29.70
N TRP A 34 32.81 23.97 -28.50
CA TRP A 34 33.60 22.75 -28.29
C TRP A 34 33.01 21.51 -28.99
N LEU A 35 31.68 21.38 -29.02
CA LEU A 35 31.01 20.29 -29.73
C LEU A 35 31.26 20.34 -31.24
N MET A 36 31.21 21.55 -31.84
CA MET A 36 31.49 21.74 -33.27
C MET A 36 32.94 21.43 -33.63
N ILE A 37 33.90 21.74 -32.75
CA ILE A 37 35.31 21.38 -32.94
C ILE A 37 35.51 19.86 -32.89
N LEU A 38 34.83 19.17 -31.98
CA LEU A 38 34.93 17.71 -31.83
C LEU A 38 34.36 16.98 -33.06
N ILE A 39 33.21 17.44 -33.57
CA ILE A 39 32.61 16.90 -34.80
C ILE A 39 33.54 17.14 -36.00
N GLY A 40 34.14 18.32 -36.11
CA GLY A 40 35.13 18.61 -37.16
C GLY A 40 36.36 17.69 -37.11
N LEU A 41 36.85 17.36 -35.91
CA LEU A 41 37.97 16.44 -35.73
C LEU A 41 37.62 14.98 -36.09
N CYS A 42 36.41 14.52 -35.77
CA CYS A 42 35.92 13.19 -36.17
C CYS A 42 35.79 13.07 -37.70
N ILE A 43 35.24 14.10 -38.37
CA ILE A 43 35.12 14.11 -39.84
C ILE A 43 36.50 14.13 -40.50
N CYS A 44 37.47 14.87 -39.95
CA CYS A 44 38.86 14.84 -40.43
C CYS A 44 39.53 13.48 -40.22
N TYR A 45 39.25 12.79 -39.10
CA TYR A 45 39.79 11.46 -38.83
C TYR A 45 39.31 10.42 -39.86
N ASP A 46 38.02 10.43 -40.19
CA ASP A 46 37.42 9.52 -41.19
C ASP A 46 37.88 9.83 -42.63
N PHE A 47 38.33 11.06 -42.92
CA PHE A 47 38.85 11.45 -44.24
C PHE A 47 40.32 11.10 -44.44
N PHE A 48 41.13 11.03 -43.37
CA PHE A 48 42.58 10.81 -43.46
C PHE A 48 43.01 9.37 -43.15
N ILE A 49 42.17 8.55 -42.53
CA ILE A 49 42.47 7.15 -42.23
C ILE A 49 41.38 6.28 -42.88
N GLY A 50 41.64 5.87 -44.12
CA GLY A 50 40.70 5.09 -44.92
C GLY A 50 40.36 3.72 -44.30
N PRO A 51 39.19 3.14 -44.60
CA PRO A 51 38.69 1.94 -43.93
C PRO A 51 39.44 0.68 -44.39
N VAL A 52 39.97 -0.07 -43.41
CA VAL A 52 40.46 -1.44 -43.58
C VAL A 52 39.26 -2.37 -43.78
N SER A 53 39.26 -3.12 -44.88
CA SER A 53 38.23 -4.09 -45.27
C SER A 53 38.63 -5.51 -44.88
N LEU A 54 37.71 -6.29 -44.30
CA LEU A 54 37.75 -7.77 -44.34
C LEU A 54 36.34 -8.37 -44.08
N SER A 55 35.69 -8.69 -45.22
CA SER A 55 34.93 -9.90 -45.58
C SER A 55 34.04 -10.67 -44.58
N SER A 56 32.78 -10.81 -44.98
CA SER A 56 31.77 -11.82 -44.60
C SER A 56 32.00 -13.18 -45.30
N PRO A 57 31.43 -14.29 -44.78
CA PRO A 57 31.02 -15.40 -45.64
C PRO A 57 29.52 -15.80 -45.50
N HIS A 58 28.87 -15.80 -46.67
CA HIS A 58 28.00 -16.81 -47.30
C HIS A 58 26.74 -17.44 -46.68
N LYS A 59 25.70 -17.43 -47.53
CA LYS A 59 24.43 -18.19 -47.55
C LYS A 59 24.60 -19.67 -47.97
N ALA A 60 23.71 -20.53 -47.48
CA ALA A 60 23.02 -21.67 -48.15
C ALA A 60 22.02 -22.27 -47.14
N SER A 61 20.92 -22.97 -47.43
CA SER A 61 19.99 -23.18 -48.56
C SER A 61 18.86 -24.08 -47.99
N ASP A 62 17.64 -23.90 -48.48
CA ASP A 62 16.51 -24.84 -48.63
C ASP A 62 16.13 -25.89 -47.57
N GLY A 63 14.81 -25.97 -47.35
CA GLY A 63 14.11 -27.10 -46.76
C GLY A 63 12.66 -26.80 -46.41
N GLY A 64 11.74 -26.91 -47.38
CA GLY A 64 10.30 -26.88 -47.14
C GLY A 64 9.74 -28.24 -46.73
N ILE A 65 8.55 -28.25 -46.10
CA ILE A 65 7.37 -29.11 -46.36
C ILE A 65 6.25 -28.76 -45.36
N ASN A 66 5.19 -28.14 -45.91
CA ASN A 66 3.77 -28.55 -45.87
C ASN A 66 3.09 -28.90 -44.52
N VAL A 67 2.00 -28.19 -44.14
CA VAL A 67 0.66 -28.76 -43.86
C VAL A 67 -0.46 -27.72 -44.12
N GLN A 68 -1.40 -28.19 -44.93
CA GLN A 68 -2.76 -27.80 -45.35
C GLN A 68 -3.64 -26.80 -44.54
N ASN A 69 -4.45 -26.08 -45.33
CA ASN A 69 -5.61 -25.26 -44.97
C ASN A 69 -6.93 -26.06 -44.92
N SER A 70 -7.76 -25.81 -43.88
CA SER A 70 -9.25 -25.65 -43.83
C SER A 70 -10.19 -26.75 -44.41
N PRO A 71 -11.56 -26.71 -44.30
CA PRO A 71 -12.49 -25.76 -43.64
C PRO A 71 -13.82 -26.34 -43.01
N LEU A 72 -14.69 -25.42 -42.53
CA LEU A 72 -16.19 -25.42 -42.36
C LEU A 72 -16.85 -26.33 -41.29
N THR A 73 -17.69 -25.88 -40.34
CA THR A 73 -19.04 -25.22 -40.30
C THR A 73 -20.27 -26.03 -40.76
N GLU A 74 -21.31 -25.92 -39.91
CA GLU A 74 -22.76 -26.24 -40.04
C GLU A 74 -23.26 -27.69 -39.79
N ILE A 75 -24.20 -27.86 -38.84
CA ILE A 75 -25.67 -27.99 -39.06
C ILE A 75 -26.41 -28.22 -37.72
N LEU A 76 -27.57 -27.57 -37.57
CA LEU A 76 -28.58 -27.68 -36.49
C LEU A 76 -29.37 -29.01 -36.53
N ASP A 77 -29.97 -29.44 -35.41
CA ASP A 77 -31.44 -29.36 -35.16
C ASP A 77 -31.98 -30.31 -34.06
N PHE A 78 -32.94 -29.75 -33.29
CA PHE A 78 -34.08 -30.35 -32.55
C PHE A 78 -33.89 -31.40 -31.44
N VAL A 79 -34.33 -31.08 -30.21
CA VAL A 79 -35.56 -31.65 -29.57
C VAL A 79 -36.12 -30.62 -28.57
N GLU A 80 -37.43 -30.42 -28.64
CA GLU A 80 -38.28 -29.54 -27.83
C GLU A 80 -39.10 -30.40 -26.83
N GLU A 81 -39.33 -29.82 -25.64
CA GLU A 81 -40.41 -29.99 -24.65
C GLU A 81 -40.85 -31.37 -24.11
N THR A 82 -41.00 -31.43 -22.78
CA THR A 82 -42.24 -31.87 -22.12
C THR A 82 -42.35 -31.24 -20.72
N ASP A 83 -43.35 -30.38 -20.56
CA ASP A 83 -43.91 -29.93 -19.28
C ASP A 83 -44.88 -31.01 -18.73
N ALA A 84 -44.87 -31.21 -17.42
CA ALA A 84 -45.98 -31.84 -16.70
C ALA A 84 -46.04 -31.35 -15.24
N SER A 85 -47.08 -30.57 -14.94
CA SER A 85 -47.56 -30.16 -13.63
C SER A 85 -48.36 -31.25 -12.91
N ILE A 86 -48.18 -31.46 -11.60
CA ILE A 86 -49.22 -31.95 -10.66
C ILE A 86 -48.96 -31.38 -9.24
N ASP A 87 -50.02 -30.81 -8.65
CA ASP A 87 -50.21 -30.32 -7.28
C ASP A 87 -50.23 -31.42 -6.19
N SER A 88 -49.88 -31.09 -4.93
CA SER A 88 -50.83 -31.02 -3.80
C SER A 88 -50.16 -30.81 -2.43
N GLU A 89 -50.78 -29.89 -1.67
CA GLU A 89 -51.04 -29.84 -0.21
C GLU A 89 -49.94 -30.25 0.80
N LEU A 90 -49.62 -29.32 1.72
CA LEU A 90 -49.81 -29.56 3.16
C LEU A 90 -49.89 -28.26 3.99
N THR A 91 -50.94 -28.17 4.81
CA THR A 91 -51.23 -27.33 5.99
C THR A 91 -50.02 -27.09 6.92
N GLY A 92 -49.79 -25.96 7.61
CA GLY A 92 -50.70 -25.03 8.26
C GLY A 92 -50.74 -25.30 9.78
N LEU A 93 -49.82 -24.72 10.57
CA LEU A 93 -49.88 -24.67 12.05
C LEU A 93 -49.17 -23.41 12.60
N GLU A 94 -49.92 -22.62 13.38
CA GLU A 94 -49.50 -21.45 14.17
C GLU A 94 -48.58 -21.82 15.35
N PRO A 95 -47.98 -20.82 16.01
CA PRO A 95 -48.38 -20.63 17.41
C PRO A 95 -48.58 -19.18 17.88
N THR A 96 -49.60 -19.07 18.73
CA THR A 96 -50.11 -18.01 19.61
C THR A 96 -49.10 -17.34 20.57
N GLU A 97 -49.24 -16.02 20.72
CA GLU A 97 -48.82 -15.21 21.89
C GLU A 97 -49.65 -15.51 23.15
N PRO A 98 -49.13 -15.16 24.34
CA PRO A 98 -50.01 -14.65 25.40
C PRO A 98 -49.51 -13.38 26.11
N GLU A 99 -50.50 -12.74 26.73
CA GLU A 99 -50.62 -11.39 27.29
C GLU A 99 -49.82 -11.03 28.57
N LEU A 100 -49.89 -9.72 28.83
CA LEU A 100 -49.39 -8.84 29.89
C LEU A 100 -49.69 -9.16 31.39
N GLN A 101 -48.73 -8.68 32.23
CA GLN A 101 -48.85 -7.94 33.53
C GLN A 101 -49.13 -8.70 34.86
N PRO A 102 -48.72 -8.18 36.06
CA PRO A 102 -48.66 -6.75 36.45
C PRO A 102 -47.47 -6.24 37.30
N GLU A 103 -47.49 -4.91 37.50
CA GLU A 103 -46.63 -4.02 38.29
C GLU A 103 -46.45 -4.39 39.76
N VAL A 104 -45.28 -4.05 40.32
CA VAL A 104 -45.08 -3.76 41.75
C VAL A 104 -44.24 -2.49 41.88
N ALA A 105 -44.78 -1.49 42.58
CA ALA A 105 -44.12 -0.24 42.95
C ALA A 105 -43.62 -0.28 44.40
N ILE A 106 -42.39 0.19 44.66
CA ILE A 106 -41.91 0.64 45.98
C ILE A 106 -40.93 1.84 45.75
N PRO A 107 -40.98 2.92 46.56
CA PRO A 107 -40.36 4.22 46.24
C PRO A 107 -39.03 4.55 46.97
N ASP A 108 -38.29 5.47 46.33
CA ASP A 108 -37.36 6.52 46.77
C ASP A 108 -36.11 6.28 47.66
N ASP A 109 -35.09 7.08 47.29
CA ASP A 109 -33.91 7.61 48.03
C ASP A 109 -32.59 6.81 48.10
N LEU A 110 -31.61 7.21 47.27
CA LEU A 110 -30.39 7.97 47.65
C LEU A 110 -29.35 8.02 46.49
N PRO A 111 -28.49 9.06 46.43
CA PRO A 111 -27.64 9.35 45.28
C PRO A 111 -26.26 8.68 45.41
N ASP A 112 -25.69 8.23 44.29
CA ASP A 112 -24.25 8.01 44.20
C ASP A 112 -23.74 8.34 42.79
N GLU A 113 -22.84 9.31 42.75
CA GLU A 113 -22.17 9.82 41.56
C GLU A 113 -21.37 8.70 40.87
N LYS A 114 -21.60 8.52 39.55
CA LYS A 114 -20.64 7.90 38.64
C LYS A 114 -20.34 8.86 37.48
N PRO A 115 -19.07 8.92 37.04
CA PRO A 115 -18.60 9.96 36.15
C PRO A 115 -19.29 9.88 34.79
N THR A 116 -19.90 10.98 34.39
CA THR A 116 -20.42 11.22 33.04
C THR A 116 -19.33 10.98 32.01
N ALA A 117 -19.46 9.88 31.26
CA ALA A 117 -18.85 9.78 29.95
C ALA A 117 -19.38 10.96 29.12
N GLN A 118 -18.48 11.87 28.73
CA GLN A 118 -18.80 12.90 27.75
C GLN A 118 -19.28 12.18 26.50
N LYS A 119 -20.56 12.34 26.17
CA LYS A 119 -21.07 12.14 24.82
C LYS A 119 -20.16 12.97 23.92
N THR A 120 -19.33 12.30 23.14
CA THR A 120 -18.80 12.88 21.92
C THR A 120 -20.03 13.25 21.10
N ASP A 121 -20.24 14.55 20.94
CA ASP A 121 -21.24 15.07 20.01
C ASP A 121 -20.87 14.51 18.63
N SER A 122 -21.58 13.46 18.23
CA SER A 122 -21.60 13.01 16.84
C SER A 122 -22.11 14.21 16.05
N VAL A 123 -21.22 14.88 15.32
CA VAL A 123 -21.59 15.92 14.37
C VAL A 123 -22.65 15.30 13.44
N PRO A 124 -23.90 15.79 13.45
CA PRO A 124 -24.92 15.23 12.59
C PRO A 124 -24.47 15.43 11.14
N LEU A 125 -24.51 14.36 10.33
CA LEU A 125 -24.33 14.47 8.89
C LEU A 125 -25.27 15.57 8.36
N PRO A 126 -24.76 16.54 7.57
CA PRO A 126 -25.61 17.58 7.02
C PRO A 126 -26.73 16.90 6.24
N LYS A 127 -27.98 17.32 6.47
CA LYS A 127 -29.10 16.94 5.59
C LYS A 127 -28.70 17.37 4.19
N ASN A 128 -28.25 16.42 3.35
CA ASN A 128 -27.80 16.70 2.00
C ASN A 128 -28.99 17.23 1.20
N ASP A 129 -28.99 18.54 0.96
CA ASP A 129 -29.87 19.15 -0.02
C ASP A 129 -29.42 18.65 -1.40
N LEU A 130 -30.25 17.82 -2.04
CA LEU A 130 -29.96 17.25 -3.35
C LEU A 130 -29.63 18.33 -4.38
N SER A 131 -30.24 19.53 -4.29
CA SER A 131 -29.94 20.64 -5.18
C SER A 131 -28.48 21.10 -5.05
N MET A 132 -27.98 21.24 -3.82
CA MET A 132 -26.60 21.61 -3.52
C MET A 132 -25.61 20.53 -3.98
N SER A 133 -25.92 19.25 -3.75
CA SER A 133 -25.07 18.14 -4.21
C SER A 133 -24.98 18.10 -5.74
N LEU A 134 -26.11 18.29 -6.44
CA LEU A 134 -26.15 18.34 -7.90
C LEU A 134 -25.41 19.57 -8.44
N ASP A 135 -25.55 20.74 -7.82
CA ASP A 135 -24.82 21.95 -8.24
C ASP A 135 -23.31 21.78 -8.08
N ARG A 136 -22.85 21.19 -6.97
CA ARG A 136 -21.43 20.85 -6.76
C ARG A 136 -20.93 19.88 -7.83
N MET A 137 -21.69 18.82 -8.11
CA MET A 137 -21.36 17.84 -9.14
C MET A 137 -21.25 18.50 -10.53
N ILE A 138 -22.22 19.33 -10.91
CA ILE A 138 -22.22 20.05 -12.19
C ILE A 138 -21.04 21.03 -12.27
N ALA A 139 -20.70 21.74 -11.19
CA ALA A 139 -19.57 22.66 -11.15
C ALA A 139 -18.21 21.96 -11.35
N LEU A 140 -18.11 20.68 -10.99
CA LEU A 140 -16.91 19.86 -11.18
C LEU A 140 -16.84 19.19 -12.55
N LEU A 141 -17.92 19.20 -13.35
CA LEU A 141 -17.93 18.60 -14.68
C LEU A 141 -16.93 19.33 -15.59
N PRO A 142 -15.86 18.67 -16.07
CA PRO A 142 -14.89 19.31 -16.93
C PRO A 142 -15.45 19.59 -18.34
N ASP A 143 -14.81 20.50 -19.07
CA ASP A 143 -15.11 20.70 -20.48
C ASP A 143 -14.74 19.47 -21.34
N GLU A 144 -15.25 19.44 -22.58
CA GLU A 144 -15.08 18.30 -23.49
C GLU A 144 -13.60 18.01 -23.79
N MET A 145 -12.75 19.04 -23.92
CA MET A 145 -11.32 18.86 -24.18
C MET A 145 -10.63 18.20 -22.97
N ARG A 146 -10.98 18.62 -21.75
CA ARG A 146 -10.46 18.03 -20.53
C ARG A 146 -10.97 16.60 -20.34
N ILE A 147 -12.25 16.32 -20.61
CA ILE A 147 -12.80 14.96 -20.59
C ILE A 147 -12.03 14.04 -21.55
N GLN A 148 -11.83 14.48 -22.79
CA GLN A 148 -11.06 13.71 -23.77
C GLN A 148 -9.62 13.48 -23.29
N SER A 149 -9.00 14.45 -22.63
CA SER A 149 -7.67 14.33 -22.04
C SER A 149 -7.62 13.31 -20.89
N LEU A 150 -8.58 13.34 -19.97
CA LEU A 150 -8.65 12.43 -18.82
C LEU A 150 -8.88 10.98 -19.25
N LEU A 151 -9.65 10.78 -20.32
CA LEU A 151 -10.03 9.47 -20.82
C LEU A 151 -9.06 8.90 -21.88
N ARG A 152 -7.92 9.56 -22.12
CA ARG A 152 -6.89 9.01 -23.03
C ARG A 152 -6.32 7.70 -22.46
N PRO A 153 -6.02 6.71 -23.31
CA PRO A 153 -5.30 5.52 -22.88
C PRO A 153 -4.01 5.85 -22.12
N LEU A 154 -3.67 5.00 -21.15
CA LEU A 154 -2.43 5.11 -20.39
C LEU A 154 -1.29 4.47 -21.20
N GLU A 155 -0.63 5.26 -22.05
CA GLU A 155 0.45 4.79 -22.94
C GLU A 155 1.84 4.90 -22.30
N ALA A 156 2.02 5.83 -21.36
CA ALA A 156 3.28 6.04 -20.66
C ALA A 156 3.69 4.80 -19.84
N THR A 157 4.98 4.70 -19.53
CA THR A 157 5.59 3.64 -18.72
C THR A 157 6.43 4.23 -17.57
N GLY A 158 6.78 3.43 -16.56
CA GLY A 158 7.66 3.85 -15.47
C GLY A 158 7.16 5.09 -14.71
N GLY A 159 8.07 6.01 -14.40
CA GLY A 159 7.77 7.15 -13.51
C GLY A 159 6.75 8.12 -14.09
N GLU A 160 6.74 8.30 -15.41
CA GLU A 160 5.74 9.12 -16.10
C GLU A 160 4.33 8.53 -15.96
N ARG A 161 4.21 7.20 -16.12
CA ARG A 161 2.96 6.48 -15.90
C ARG A 161 2.47 6.63 -14.47
N LEU A 162 3.36 6.44 -13.50
CA LEU A 162 3.00 6.53 -12.08
C LEU A 162 2.53 7.93 -11.69
N ARG A 163 3.19 8.96 -12.22
CA ARG A 163 2.79 10.36 -12.05
C ARG A 163 1.42 10.64 -12.69
N ASP A 164 1.19 10.17 -13.91
CA ASP A 164 -0.08 10.34 -14.62
C ASP A 164 -1.22 9.64 -13.87
N LEU A 165 -0.99 8.41 -13.38
CA LEU A 165 -1.93 7.68 -12.52
C LEU A 165 -2.25 8.45 -11.25
N GLY A 166 -1.25 8.98 -10.54
CA GLY A 166 -1.45 9.81 -9.36
C GLY A 166 -2.32 11.02 -9.66
N LEU A 167 -1.99 11.81 -10.68
CA LEU A 167 -2.75 13.00 -11.06
C LEU A 167 -4.19 12.67 -11.49
N ARG A 168 -4.38 11.64 -12.32
CA ARG A 168 -5.72 11.24 -12.77
C ARG A 168 -6.55 10.64 -11.64
N THR A 169 -5.93 9.94 -10.69
CA THR A 169 -6.63 9.43 -9.52
C THR A 169 -7.09 10.56 -8.59
N ARG A 170 -6.36 11.68 -8.52
CA ARG A 170 -6.83 12.89 -7.81
C ARG A 170 -8.04 13.52 -8.46
N ASP A 171 -8.01 13.64 -9.79
CA ASP A 171 -9.16 14.11 -10.56
C ASP A 171 -10.35 13.16 -10.38
N PHE A 172 -10.11 11.84 -10.41
CA PHE A 172 -11.13 10.83 -10.14
C PHE A 172 -11.69 10.95 -8.72
N TRP A 173 -10.85 11.15 -7.71
CA TRP A 173 -11.28 11.30 -6.31
C TRP A 173 -12.25 12.48 -6.15
N ALA A 174 -11.90 13.65 -6.68
CA ALA A 174 -12.77 14.83 -6.60
C ALA A 174 -14.13 14.59 -7.30
N LEU A 175 -14.12 13.86 -8.42
CA LEU A 175 -15.35 13.49 -9.12
C LEU A 175 -16.15 12.42 -8.36
N PHE A 176 -15.47 11.44 -7.80
CA PHE A 176 -16.09 10.35 -7.06
C PHE A 176 -16.77 10.84 -5.78
N GLU A 177 -16.13 11.73 -5.02
CA GLU A 177 -16.71 12.34 -3.82
C GLU A 177 -18.02 13.09 -4.15
N ALA A 178 -18.02 13.89 -5.22
CA ALA A 178 -19.23 14.59 -5.64
C ALA A 178 -20.31 13.62 -6.15
N TRP A 179 -19.93 12.55 -6.84
CA TRP A 179 -20.84 11.47 -7.21
C TRP A 179 -21.51 10.85 -5.98
N GLU A 180 -20.72 10.53 -4.94
CA GLU A 180 -21.25 9.96 -3.69
C GLU A 180 -22.20 10.90 -2.97
N THR A 181 -21.92 12.20 -2.90
CA THR A 181 -22.82 13.16 -2.24
C THR A 181 -24.21 13.26 -2.87
N VAL A 182 -24.36 12.85 -4.14
CA VAL A 182 -25.64 12.81 -4.86
C VAL A 182 -26.38 11.49 -4.60
N HIS A 183 -25.64 10.38 -4.50
CA HIS A 183 -26.20 9.02 -4.53
C HIS A 183 -26.28 8.37 -3.15
N LEU A 184 -25.35 8.63 -2.23
CA LEU A 184 -25.36 8.04 -0.89
C LEU A 184 -26.28 8.84 0.02
N VAL A 185 -27.33 8.19 0.49
CA VAL A 185 -28.34 8.75 1.39
C VAL A 185 -28.32 7.96 2.69
N PRO A 186 -28.15 8.60 3.86
CA PRO A 186 -28.32 7.95 5.14
C PRO A 186 -29.73 7.37 5.29
N ALA A 187 -29.82 6.11 5.69
CA ALA A 187 -31.04 5.39 6.05
C ALA A 187 -30.92 4.85 7.49
N ASP A 188 -32.03 4.38 8.06
CA ASP A 188 -32.05 3.89 9.45
C ASP A 188 -31.13 2.69 9.70
N ASP A 189 -30.88 1.88 8.67
CA ASP A 189 -30.07 0.65 8.70
C ASP A 189 -28.74 0.74 7.94
N GLY A 190 -28.35 1.92 7.46
CA GLY A 190 -27.08 2.12 6.77
C GLY A 190 -27.10 3.22 5.71
N LEU A 191 -26.46 2.93 4.58
CA LEU A 191 -26.42 3.83 3.43
C LEU A 191 -27.22 3.23 2.28
N TYR A 192 -28.15 4.02 1.75
CA TYR A 192 -28.90 3.70 0.55
C TYR A 192 -28.27 4.40 -0.67
N ILE A 193 -28.16 3.67 -1.78
CA ILE A 193 -27.70 4.22 -3.07
C ILE A 193 -28.93 4.64 -3.88
N ARG A 194 -29.07 5.95 -4.12
CA ARG A 194 -30.14 6.55 -4.92
C ARG A 194 -29.78 6.53 -6.40
N ASP A 195 -30.42 5.66 -7.17
CA ASP A 195 -30.19 5.52 -8.61
C ASP A 195 -31.29 6.14 -9.50
N ASP A 196 -32.34 6.71 -8.91
CA ASP A 196 -33.52 7.24 -9.61
C ASP A 196 -33.47 8.76 -9.87
N ILE A 197 -32.27 9.37 -9.86
CA ILE A 197 -32.05 10.83 -9.98
C ILE A 197 -32.80 11.44 -11.17
N ILE A 198 -32.78 10.80 -12.34
CA ILE A 198 -33.44 11.33 -13.55
C ILE A 198 -34.96 11.33 -13.38
N GLN A 199 -35.52 10.25 -12.83
CA GLN A 199 -36.94 10.12 -12.55
C GLN A 199 -37.37 11.13 -11.48
N TYR A 200 -36.55 11.30 -10.43
CA TYR A 200 -36.77 12.26 -9.37
C TYR A 200 -36.81 13.70 -9.91
N LEU A 201 -35.81 14.11 -10.70
CA LEU A 201 -35.74 15.45 -11.30
C LEU A 201 -36.92 15.76 -12.23
N ARG A 202 -37.48 14.75 -12.91
CA ARG A 202 -38.69 14.92 -13.74
C ARG A 202 -39.95 15.14 -12.91
N ARG A 203 -40.05 14.51 -11.73
CA ARG A 203 -41.18 14.67 -10.81
C ARG A 203 -41.08 15.94 -9.97
N HIS A 204 -39.85 16.42 -9.74
CA HIS A 204 -39.52 17.53 -8.85
C HIS A 204 -38.74 18.63 -9.58
N PRO A 205 -39.36 19.36 -10.55
CA PRO A 205 -38.69 20.44 -11.27
C PRO A 205 -38.19 21.57 -10.35
N GLU A 206 -38.80 21.74 -9.17
CA GLU A 206 -38.41 22.72 -8.15
C GLU A 206 -36.94 22.59 -7.71
N VAL A 207 -36.37 21.38 -7.79
CA VAL A 207 -34.94 21.16 -7.48
C VAL A 207 -34.07 21.93 -8.46
N ALA A 208 -34.34 21.82 -9.77
CA ALA A 208 -33.57 22.54 -10.79
C ALA A 208 -33.83 24.05 -10.72
N GLU A 209 -35.06 24.46 -10.43
CA GLU A 209 -35.42 25.88 -10.26
C GLU A 209 -34.65 26.52 -9.09
N SER A 210 -34.47 25.80 -7.98
CA SER A 210 -33.68 26.29 -6.84
C SER A 210 -32.21 26.54 -7.18
N MET A 211 -31.68 25.82 -8.16
CA MET A 211 -30.33 25.97 -8.71
C MET A 211 -30.25 27.05 -9.80
N VAL A 212 -31.38 27.73 -10.11
CA VAL A 212 -31.52 28.69 -11.21
C VAL A 212 -31.20 28.04 -12.57
N ARG A 213 -31.64 26.78 -12.75
CA ARG A 213 -31.43 25.97 -13.97
C ARG A 213 -32.74 25.37 -14.48
N ASN A 214 -32.72 24.92 -15.73
CA ASN A 214 -33.79 24.08 -16.29
C ASN A 214 -33.51 22.60 -15.99
N THR A 215 -34.54 21.83 -15.61
CA THR A 215 -34.48 20.38 -15.40
C THR A 215 -33.77 19.64 -16.55
N THR A 216 -34.01 20.04 -17.80
CA THR A 216 -33.40 19.40 -18.97
C THR A 216 -31.87 19.55 -18.97
N ASP A 217 -31.37 20.72 -18.58
CA ASP A 217 -29.94 20.99 -18.56
C ASP A 217 -29.27 20.26 -17.39
N VAL A 218 -29.92 20.19 -16.23
CA VAL A 218 -29.47 19.39 -15.08
C VAL A 218 -29.36 17.90 -15.46
N ILE A 219 -30.37 17.34 -16.14
CA ILE A 219 -30.35 15.96 -16.60
C ILE A 219 -29.19 15.72 -17.57
N ARG A 220 -28.99 16.59 -18.57
CA ARG A 220 -27.87 16.46 -19.53
C ARG A 220 -26.50 16.49 -18.84
N SER A 221 -26.32 17.40 -17.89
CA SER A 221 -25.08 17.49 -17.11
C SER A 221 -24.87 16.25 -16.25
N TYR A 222 -25.93 15.74 -15.61
CA TYR A 222 -25.88 14.49 -14.83
C TYR A 222 -25.50 13.29 -15.70
N GLU A 223 -26.12 13.12 -16.88
CA GLU A 223 -25.79 12.03 -17.81
C GLU A 223 -24.34 12.13 -18.32
N SER A 224 -23.88 13.35 -18.64
CA SER A 224 -22.49 13.60 -19.04
C SER A 224 -21.51 13.24 -17.92
N TYR A 225 -21.86 13.59 -16.68
CA TYR A 225 -21.07 13.25 -15.50
C TYR A 225 -21.01 11.74 -15.25
N ARG A 226 -22.17 11.07 -15.30
CA ARG A 226 -22.26 9.61 -15.16
C ARG A 226 -21.40 8.90 -16.21
N SER A 227 -21.47 9.33 -17.46
CA SER A 227 -20.63 8.80 -18.54
C SER A 227 -19.13 8.99 -18.27
N LEU A 228 -18.73 10.17 -17.80
CA LEU A 228 -17.35 10.46 -17.42
C LEU A 228 -16.88 9.55 -16.28
N ILE A 229 -17.59 9.54 -15.14
CA ILE A 229 -17.14 8.81 -13.94
C ILE A 229 -17.07 7.31 -14.20
N THR A 230 -18.05 6.73 -14.92
CA THR A 230 -18.04 5.30 -15.27
C THR A 230 -16.83 4.97 -16.16
N ARG A 231 -16.61 5.74 -17.24
CA ARG A 231 -15.48 5.49 -18.15
C ARG A 231 -14.14 5.71 -17.47
N PHE A 232 -14.05 6.70 -16.59
CA PHE A 232 -12.81 7.01 -15.88
C PHE A 232 -12.47 5.94 -14.84
N SER A 233 -13.49 5.49 -14.10
CA SER A 233 -13.44 4.32 -13.21
C SER A 233 -12.93 3.08 -13.94
N THR A 234 -13.51 2.73 -15.10
CA THR A 234 -13.07 1.58 -15.90
C THR A 234 -11.64 1.76 -16.45
N LEU A 235 -11.24 2.98 -16.78
CA LEU A 235 -9.87 3.24 -17.25
C LEU A 235 -8.83 3.03 -16.15
N LEU A 236 -9.12 3.52 -14.94
CA LEU A 236 -8.17 3.48 -13.82
C LEU A 236 -8.20 2.14 -13.09
N PHE A 237 -9.39 1.66 -12.72
CA PHE A 237 -9.60 0.56 -11.76
C PHE A 237 -10.57 -0.52 -12.30
N PRO A 238 -10.30 -1.16 -13.45
CA PRO A 238 -11.26 -2.09 -14.08
C PRO A 238 -11.48 -3.41 -13.34
N TRP A 239 -10.56 -3.82 -12.45
CA TRP A 239 -10.53 -5.17 -11.87
C TRP A 239 -11.57 -5.43 -10.77
N THR A 240 -12.30 -4.40 -10.34
CA THR A 240 -13.38 -4.54 -9.33
C THR A 240 -14.66 -5.09 -9.96
N ALA A 241 -14.84 -4.92 -11.27
CA ALA A 241 -15.92 -5.51 -12.05
C ALA A 241 -15.52 -6.90 -12.59
N PRO A 242 -16.46 -7.85 -12.76
CA PRO A 242 -17.90 -7.71 -12.55
C PRO A 242 -18.37 -8.01 -11.12
N HIS A 243 -17.46 -8.33 -10.19
CA HIS A 243 -17.84 -8.69 -8.82
C HIS A 243 -18.61 -7.55 -8.13
N PHE A 244 -18.11 -6.33 -8.28
CA PHE A 244 -18.86 -5.11 -7.98
C PHE A 244 -19.32 -4.43 -9.26
N PRO A 245 -20.58 -3.95 -9.33
CA PRO A 245 -21.08 -3.26 -10.51
C PRO A 245 -20.34 -1.94 -10.76
N ASP A 246 -19.94 -1.25 -9.68
CA ASP A 246 -19.16 -0.02 -9.70
C ASP A 246 -18.48 0.23 -8.34
N HIS A 247 -17.70 1.32 -8.26
CA HIS A 247 -16.96 1.68 -7.06
C HIS A 247 -17.84 2.26 -5.94
N ILE A 248 -19.04 2.80 -6.23
CA ILE A 248 -19.92 3.30 -5.17
C ILE A 248 -20.55 2.13 -4.40
N HIS A 249 -20.91 1.04 -5.09
CA HIS A 249 -21.37 -0.18 -4.44
C HIS A 249 -20.28 -0.83 -3.58
N LEU A 250 -19.06 -0.94 -4.12
CA LEU A 250 -17.91 -1.43 -3.36
C LEU A 250 -17.66 -0.57 -2.11
N HIS A 251 -17.61 0.76 -2.26
CA HIS A 251 -17.35 1.65 -1.14
C HIS A 251 -18.46 1.58 -0.09
N THR A 252 -19.73 1.57 -0.51
CA THR A 252 -20.90 1.49 0.39
C THR A 252 -20.87 0.25 1.27
N GLN A 253 -20.47 -0.91 0.74
CA GLN A 253 -20.36 -2.13 1.55
C GLN A 253 -19.32 -2.03 2.67
N ILE A 254 -18.28 -1.22 2.49
CA ILE A 254 -17.24 -0.99 3.51
C ILE A 254 -17.81 -0.18 4.68
N HIS A 255 -18.81 0.68 4.47
CA HIS A 255 -19.32 1.61 5.49
C HIS A 255 -19.73 0.92 6.80
N SER A 256 -20.48 -0.18 6.67
CA SER A 256 -21.02 -0.95 7.80
C SER A 256 -20.06 -2.03 8.31
N GLY A 257 -18.88 -2.16 7.71
CA GLY A 257 -17.87 -3.12 8.16
C GLY A 257 -17.36 -2.77 9.56
N GLY A 258 -17.19 -3.76 10.42
CA GLY A 258 -16.56 -3.58 11.73
C GLY A 258 -15.03 -3.53 11.63
N ARG A 259 -14.37 -3.74 12.78
CA ARG A 259 -12.93 -4.01 12.87
C ARG A 259 -12.65 -5.49 12.62
N GLY A 260 -11.52 -5.81 11.98
CA GLY A 260 -11.10 -7.20 11.80
C GLY A 260 -9.65 -7.37 11.37
N LEU A 261 -9.17 -8.62 11.45
CA LEU A 261 -7.83 -8.99 11.00
C LEU A 261 -7.90 -9.65 9.62
N VAL A 262 -6.96 -9.30 8.75
CA VAL A 262 -6.88 -9.82 7.40
C VAL A 262 -5.54 -10.52 7.21
N PHE A 263 -5.59 -11.77 6.77
CA PHE A 263 -4.39 -12.50 6.36
C PHE A 263 -4.48 -12.85 4.87
N SER A 264 -3.33 -13.09 4.24
CA SER A 264 -3.26 -13.77 2.96
C SER A 264 -2.42 -15.03 3.10
N ALA A 265 -2.93 -16.18 2.67
CA ALA A 265 -2.22 -17.45 2.80
C ALA A 265 -2.60 -18.46 1.71
N GLY A 266 -1.59 -19.21 1.25
CA GLY A 266 -1.76 -20.49 0.58
C GLY A 266 -1.36 -21.64 1.50
N ASP A 267 -1.34 -22.87 0.98
CA ASP A 267 -1.03 -24.10 1.73
C ASP A 267 0.33 -24.04 2.45
N ASN A 268 1.33 -23.37 1.85
CA ASN A 268 2.65 -23.22 2.47
C ASN A 268 2.65 -22.25 3.65
N GLN A 269 1.67 -21.35 3.72
CA GLN A 269 1.54 -20.33 4.76
C GLN A 269 0.51 -20.73 5.83
N ALA A 270 -0.44 -21.60 5.51
CA ALA A 270 -1.48 -22.07 6.43
C ALA A 270 -0.91 -22.61 7.78
N PRO A 271 0.20 -23.37 7.82
CA PRO A 271 0.79 -23.80 9.10
C PRO A 271 1.22 -22.64 10.01
N PHE A 272 1.63 -21.51 9.43
CA PHE A 272 1.96 -20.32 10.23
C PHE A 272 0.72 -19.75 10.90
N LEU A 273 -0.40 -19.66 10.15
CA LEU A 273 -1.69 -19.17 10.66
C LEU A 273 -2.29 -20.10 11.72
N LEU A 274 -2.20 -21.42 11.51
CA LEU A 274 -2.66 -22.42 12.47
C LEU A 274 -1.92 -22.32 13.82
N ALA A 275 -0.74 -21.71 13.86
CA ALA A 275 0.00 -21.43 15.08
C ALA A 275 -0.19 -19.98 15.59
N SER A 276 -0.20 -18.99 14.69
CA SER A 276 -0.26 -17.57 15.08
C SER A 276 -1.66 -17.13 15.51
N ILE A 277 -2.74 -17.64 14.89
CA ILE A 277 -4.11 -17.28 15.25
C ILE A 277 -4.43 -17.71 16.70
N PRO A 278 -4.17 -18.97 17.13
CA PRO A 278 -4.34 -19.34 18.54
C PRO A 278 -3.53 -18.46 19.50
N ALA A 279 -2.29 -18.07 19.14
CA ALA A 279 -1.49 -17.16 19.94
C ALA A 279 -2.13 -15.76 20.05
N ILE A 280 -2.66 -15.22 18.94
CA ILE A 280 -3.42 -13.96 18.94
C ILE A 280 -4.67 -14.05 19.83
N ARG A 281 -5.38 -15.19 19.83
CA ARG A 281 -6.51 -15.43 20.74
C ARG A 281 -6.07 -15.48 22.22
N GLN A 282 -4.92 -16.08 22.52
CA GLN A 282 -4.37 -16.09 23.88
C GLN A 282 -4.00 -14.69 24.39
N LEU A 283 -3.64 -13.77 23.48
CA LEU A 283 -3.44 -12.36 23.80
C LEU A 283 -4.76 -11.59 24.04
N GLY A 284 -5.91 -12.26 23.97
CA GLY A 284 -7.23 -11.68 24.23
C GLY A 284 -7.83 -10.93 23.05
N CYS A 285 -7.41 -11.21 21.82
CA CYS A 285 -8.00 -10.60 20.63
C CYS A 285 -9.16 -11.46 20.10
N ASP A 286 -10.38 -10.93 20.14
CA ASP A 286 -11.60 -11.61 19.67
C ASP A 286 -12.11 -11.10 18.31
N LEU A 287 -11.33 -10.24 17.65
CA LEU A 287 -11.70 -9.68 16.36
C LEU A 287 -11.94 -10.79 15.30
N PRO A 288 -12.94 -10.61 14.41
CA PRO A 288 -13.15 -11.52 13.28
C PRO A 288 -11.93 -11.53 12.36
N ILE A 289 -11.66 -12.68 11.76
CA ILE A 289 -10.50 -12.92 10.89
C ILE A 289 -10.98 -13.37 9.52
N GLU A 290 -10.46 -12.73 8.47
CA GLU A 290 -10.61 -13.21 7.09
C GLU A 290 -9.24 -13.64 6.53
N VAL A 291 -9.16 -14.88 6.05
CA VAL A 291 -7.99 -15.43 5.37
C VAL A 291 -8.26 -15.43 3.86
N MET A 292 -7.59 -14.55 3.15
CA MET A 292 -7.78 -14.32 1.72
C MET A 292 -6.80 -15.19 0.90
N TYR A 293 -7.30 -15.90 -0.11
CA TYR A 293 -6.49 -16.83 -0.92
C TYR A 293 -6.84 -16.74 -2.43
N LEU A 294 -6.02 -17.33 -3.31
CA LEU A 294 -6.15 -17.26 -4.77
C LEU A 294 -6.55 -18.62 -5.41
N GLY A 295 -7.77 -19.06 -5.12
CA GLY A 295 -8.34 -20.31 -5.63
C GLY A 295 -7.75 -21.59 -5.01
N ASP A 296 -8.30 -22.73 -5.40
CA ASP A 296 -8.02 -24.03 -4.75
C ASP A 296 -6.58 -24.55 -4.95
N GLN A 297 -5.84 -24.00 -5.90
CA GLN A 297 -4.42 -24.31 -6.11
C GLN A 297 -3.50 -23.55 -5.16
N ASP A 298 -4.00 -22.45 -4.57
CA ASP A 298 -3.26 -21.65 -3.59
C ASP A 298 -3.53 -22.19 -2.18
N LEU A 299 -4.81 -22.33 -1.80
CA LEU A 299 -5.23 -22.87 -0.51
C LEU A 299 -6.24 -24.02 -0.71
N SER A 300 -5.82 -25.22 -0.33
CA SER A 300 -6.60 -26.45 -0.46
C SER A 300 -7.85 -26.44 0.43
N GLN A 301 -8.83 -27.27 0.10
CA GLN A 301 -10.02 -27.45 0.94
C GLN A 301 -9.66 -27.91 2.36
N ASP A 302 -8.78 -28.90 2.49
CA ASP A 302 -8.34 -29.43 3.79
C ASP A 302 -7.71 -28.34 4.69
N MET A 303 -6.91 -27.43 4.12
CA MET A 303 -6.34 -26.31 4.88
C MET A 303 -7.38 -25.27 5.24
N ARG A 304 -8.35 -24.98 4.36
CA ARG A 304 -9.47 -24.08 4.67
C ARG A 304 -10.30 -24.60 5.83
N GLU A 305 -10.66 -25.88 5.81
CA GLU A 305 -11.42 -26.52 6.90
C GLU A 305 -10.67 -26.45 8.24
N GLN A 306 -9.35 -26.62 8.24
CA GLN A 306 -8.54 -26.49 9.45
C GLN A 306 -8.48 -25.04 9.97
N LEU A 307 -8.37 -24.06 9.07
CA LEU A 307 -8.35 -22.65 9.44
C LEU A 307 -9.71 -22.19 9.96
N GLU A 308 -10.80 -22.57 9.29
CA GLU A 308 -12.18 -22.21 9.66
C GLU A 308 -12.66 -22.94 10.93
N ALA A 309 -12.00 -24.03 11.33
CA ALA A 309 -12.20 -24.63 12.64
C ALA A 309 -11.69 -23.75 13.80
N LEU A 310 -10.88 -22.72 13.52
CA LEU A 310 -10.44 -21.76 14.52
C LEU A 310 -11.53 -20.69 14.78
N PRO A 311 -11.71 -20.23 16.04
CA PRO A 311 -12.77 -19.28 16.37
C PRO A 311 -12.69 -17.96 15.59
N GLY A 312 -13.79 -17.62 14.91
CA GLY A 312 -13.97 -16.34 14.21
C GLY A 312 -13.16 -16.22 12.91
N VAL A 313 -12.73 -17.33 12.30
CA VAL A 313 -11.97 -17.36 11.05
C VAL A 313 -12.88 -17.77 9.88
N THR A 314 -12.79 -17.01 8.79
CA THR A 314 -13.46 -17.31 7.51
C THR A 314 -12.44 -17.25 6.38
N THR A 315 -12.44 -18.22 5.45
CA THR A 315 -11.58 -18.15 4.25
C THR A 315 -12.36 -17.58 3.06
N ARG A 316 -11.70 -16.76 2.22
CA ARG A 316 -12.35 -16.09 1.06
C ARG A 316 -11.47 -16.10 -0.20
N ASP A 317 -12.03 -16.53 -1.32
CA ASP A 317 -11.34 -16.62 -2.62
C ASP A 317 -11.30 -15.26 -3.34
N LEU A 318 -10.13 -14.61 -3.35
CA LEU A 318 -9.90 -13.35 -4.07
C LEU A 318 -10.03 -13.49 -5.59
N ARG A 319 -9.81 -14.69 -6.14
CA ARG A 319 -9.93 -14.92 -7.59
C ARG A 319 -11.36 -14.68 -8.10
N GLN A 320 -12.37 -14.82 -7.23
CA GLN A 320 -13.76 -14.51 -7.57
C GLN A 320 -14.07 -13.00 -7.55
N MET A 321 -13.20 -12.22 -6.91
CA MET A 321 -13.43 -10.80 -6.61
C MET A 321 -12.59 -9.87 -7.50
N VAL A 322 -11.48 -10.38 -8.04
CA VAL A 322 -10.52 -9.59 -8.84
C VAL A 322 -10.51 -10.10 -10.28
N ASP A 323 -10.83 -9.22 -11.22
CA ASP A 323 -10.59 -9.46 -12.64
C ASP A 323 -9.15 -9.09 -13.02
N ASP A 324 -8.27 -10.10 -13.02
CA ASP A 324 -6.87 -9.96 -13.37
C ASP A 324 -6.56 -10.17 -14.86
N ARG A 325 -7.55 -10.11 -15.75
CA ARG A 325 -7.35 -10.26 -17.21
C ARG A 325 -6.27 -9.31 -17.74
N GLY A 326 -5.30 -9.88 -18.45
CA GLY A 326 -4.17 -9.14 -19.04
C GLY A 326 -2.99 -8.94 -18.10
N TRP A 327 -3.11 -9.35 -16.83
CA TRP A 327 -2.03 -9.42 -15.86
C TRP A 327 -2.22 -10.68 -15.00
N LYS A 328 -1.54 -10.81 -13.85
CA LYS A 328 -1.75 -11.94 -12.93
C LYS A 328 -1.60 -11.50 -11.48
N LEU A 329 -2.65 -11.67 -10.70
CA LEU A 329 -2.57 -11.51 -9.25
C LEU A 329 -1.85 -12.73 -8.66
N ALA A 330 -0.74 -12.48 -7.96
CA ALA A 330 0.08 -13.55 -7.38
C ALA A 330 1.03 -13.02 -6.29
N GLY A 331 1.37 -13.91 -5.36
CA GLY A 331 2.37 -13.66 -4.32
C GLY A 331 2.05 -12.46 -3.45
N TRP A 332 3.08 -11.70 -3.07
CA TRP A 332 2.97 -10.53 -2.19
C TRP A 332 2.07 -9.42 -2.72
N ALA A 333 1.79 -9.42 -4.03
CA ALA A 333 0.93 -8.41 -4.62
C ALA A 333 -0.54 -8.55 -4.20
N GLY A 334 -0.92 -9.67 -3.57
CA GLY A 334 -2.27 -9.94 -3.07
C GLY A 334 -2.68 -9.09 -1.86
N LYS A 335 -1.74 -8.58 -1.05
CA LYS A 335 -2.10 -7.94 0.24
C LYS A 335 -3.03 -6.74 0.11
N PRO A 336 -2.80 -5.77 -0.80
CA PRO A 336 -3.71 -4.64 -0.95
C PRO A 336 -5.11 -5.09 -1.42
N PHE A 337 -5.20 -6.15 -2.21
CA PHE A 337 -6.48 -6.73 -2.63
C PHE A 337 -7.16 -7.45 -1.46
N ALA A 338 -6.43 -8.21 -0.65
CA ALA A 338 -6.94 -8.81 0.58
C ALA A 338 -7.53 -7.75 1.52
N ILE A 339 -6.83 -6.62 1.69
CA ILE A 339 -7.33 -5.48 2.47
C ILE A 339 -8.59 -4.93 1.82
N LEU A 340 -8.54 -4.50 0.56
CA LEU A 340 -9.66 -3.85 -0.13
C LEU A 340 -10.95 -4.70 -0.08
N PHE A 341 -10.84 -5.99 -0.41
CA PHE A 341 -11.98 -6.91 -0.57
C PHE A 341 -12.40 -7.64 0.71
N SER A 342 -11.73 -7.42 1.84
CA SER A 342 -12.22 -7.89 3.14
C SER A 342 -13.53 -7.22 3.54
N SER A 343 -14.33 -7.85 4.40
CA SER A 343 -15.62 -7.29 4.85
C SER A 343 -15.50 -6.16 5.88
N PHE A 344 -14.32 -5.97 6.46
CA PHE A 344 -14.10 -4.99 7.52
C PHE A 344 -14.06 -3.57 6.97
N ARG A 345 -14.39 -2.57 7.80
CA ARG A 345 -14.09 -1.16 7.50
C ARG A 345 -12.68 -0.84 7.93
N GLU A 346 -12.38 -1.16 9.18
CA GLU A 346 -11.08 -0.95 9.81
C GLU A 346 -10.36 -2.31 9.83
N ALA A 347 -9.29 -2.44 9.04
CA ALA A 347 -8.58 -3.70 8.87
C ALA A 347 -7.14 -3.59 9.39
N ILE A 348 -6.70 -4.59 10.17
CA ILE A 348 -5.28 -4.87 10.41
C ILE A 348 -4.90 -6.04 9.50
N PHE A 349 -4.14 -5.76 8.45
CA PHE A 349 -3.49 -6.80 7.68
C PHE A 349 -2.26 -7.33 8.41
N ILE A 350 -2.09 -8.65 8.42
CA ILE A 350 -0.96 -9.34 9.05
C ILE A 350 -0.39 -10.38 8.07
N ASP A 351 0.90 -10.29 7.78
CA ASP A 351 1.62 -11.33 7.02
C ASP A 351 1.57 -12.67 7.78
N ALA A 352 1.47 -13.77 7.05
CA ALA A 352 1.31 -15.08 7.67
C ALA A 352 2.45 -15.47 8.62
N ASP A 353 3.66 -14.94 8.40
CA ASP A 353 4.85 -15.20 9.21
C ASP A 353 5.18 -14.08 10.22
N SER A 354 4.21 -13.21 10.49
CA SER A 354 4.27 -12.22 11.57
C SER A 354 3.62 -12.77 12.84
N LEU A 355 4.25 -12.50 13.99
CA LEU A 355 3.73 -12.87 15.30
C LEU A 355 3.67 -11.66 16.22
N PHE A 356 2.75 -11.73 17.18
CA PHE A 356 2.46 -10.66 18.13
C PHE A 356 2.86 -11.06 19.55
N LEU A 357 3.33 -10.09 20.32
CA LEU A 357 3.54 -10.21 21.77
C LEU A 357 2.51 -9.43 22.57
N GLN A 358 1.70 -8.60 21.91
CA GLN A 358 0.58 -7.86 22.51
C GLN A 358 -0.66 -8.02 21.63
N ASN A 359 -1.85 -7.78 22.20
CA ASN A 359 -3.10 -7.85 21.44
C ASN A 359 -3.02 -6.88 20.23
N PRO A 360 -3.19 -7.35 18.97
CA PRO A 360 -3.13 -6.49 17.78
C PRO A 360 -4.19 -5.38 17.78
N GLU A 361 -5.32 -5.57 18.46
CA GLU A 361 -6.42 -4.60 18.52
C GLU A 361 -5.98 -3.23 19.07
N ILE A 362 -4.93 -3.18 19.90
CA ILE A 362 -4.41 -1.93 20.44
C ILE A 362 -3.94 -0.96 19.35
N MET A 363 -3.66 -1.44 18.13
CA MET A 363 -3.28 -0.59 17.00
C MET A 363 -4.43 0.31 16.52
N PHE A 364 -5.69 -0.09 16.74
CA PHE A 364 -6.84 0.78 16.48
C PHE A 364 -6.96 1.92 17.49
N GLU A 365 -6.34 1.76 18.66
CA GLU A 365 -6.31 2.76 19.73
C GLU A 365 -5.04 3.63 19.69
N ASP A 366 -4.12 3.38 18.75
CA ASP A 366 -2.96 4.24 18.57
C ASP A 366 -3.41 5.64 18.13
N GLU A 367 -2.91 6.68 18.82
CA GLU A 367 -3.29 8.07 18.57
C GLU A 367 -3.05 8.50 17.11
N ALA A 368 -1.99 7.99 16.48
CA ALA A 368 -1.70 8.31 15.10
C ALA A 368 -2.75 7.67 14.18
N TYR A 369 -3.13 6.40 14.42
CA TYR A 369 -4.21 5.75 13.69
C TYR A 369 -5.56 6.45 13.88
N GLN A 370 -5.98 6.75 15.11
CA GLN A 370 -7.25 7.43 15.36
C GLN A 370 -7.33 8.78 14.60
N LYS A 371 -6.21 9.50 14.53
CA LYS A 371 -6.11 10.75 13.78
C LYS A 371 -6.16 10.54 12.27
N THR A 372 -5.37 9.61 11.74
CA THR A 372 -5.13 9.50 10.30
C THR A 372 -6.03 8.50 9.60
N GLY A 373 -6.37 7.39 10.25
CA GLY A 373 -7.07 6.26 9.64
C GLY A 373 -6.13 5.30 8.91
N ALA A 374 -4.83 5.59 8.84
CA ALA A 374 -3.83 4.71 8.24
C ALA A 374 -2.53 4.73 9.05
N LEU A 375 -2.08 3.55 9.49
CA LEU A 375 -0.88 3.35 10.29
C LEU A 375 0.05 2.30 9.65
N PHE A 376 1.28 2.71 9.36
CA PHE A 376 2.32 1.90 8.71
C PHE A 376 3.54 1.74 9.63
N PHE A 377 4.40 0.77 9.34
CA PHE A 377 5.61 0.49 10.14
C PHE A 377 6.88 0.72 9.31
N LYS A 378 7.96 1.17 9.94
CA LYS A 378 9.23 1.46 9.25
C LYS A 378 10.08 0.21 9.09
N ASP A 379 10.70 -0.02 7.94
CA ASP A 379 11.66 -1.13 7.77
C ASP A 379 12.97 -0.86 8.56
N ARG A 380 14.03 -1.61 8.32
CA ARG A 380 15.35 -1.41 8.92
C ARG A 380 16.07 -0.20 8.31
N LEU A 381 16.78 0.56 9.13
CA LEU A 381 17.67 1.63 8.72
C LEU A 381 18.99 1.05 8.17
N MET A 382 18.93 0.48 6.97
CA MET A 382 20.08 -0.14 6.30
C MET A 382 20.13 0.23 4.82
N MET A 383 21.27 -0.05 4.18
CA MET A 383 21.50 0.20 2.74
C MET A 383 21.16 1.65 2.34
N PRO A 384 21.96 2.64 2.76
CA PRO A 384 21.72 4.04 2.45
C PRO A 384 21.60 4.28 0.94
N GLU A 385 20.45 4.81 0.50
CA GLU A 385 20.16 5.11 -0.89
C GLU A 385 19.20 6.30 -0.96
N SER A 386 19.54 7.35 -1.70
CA SER A 386 18.62 8.47 -1.92
C SER A 386 17.81 8.30 -3.20
N LYS A 387 16.49 8.20 -3.03
CA LYS A 387 15.48 8.20 -4.11
C LYS A 387 14.81 9.57 -4.28
N LYS A 388 15.40 10.63 -3.73
CA LYS A 388 14.87 12.01 -3.81
C LYS A 388 14.53 12.44 -5.23
N ARG A 389 15.41 12.21 -6.20
CA ARG A 389 15.18 12.62 -7.59
C ARG A 389 13.96 11.90 -8.18
N TRP A 390 13.88 10.59 -7.97
CA TRP A 390 12.75 9.78 -8.40
C TRP A 390 11.43 10.23 -7.74
N LEU A 391 11.43 10.49 -6.43
CA LEU A 391 10.27 11.06 -5.74
C LEU A 391 9.85 12.42 -6.32
N GLN A 392 10.80 13.29 -6.67
CA GLN A 392 10.51 14.58 -7.32
C GLN A 392 9.94 14.44 -8.74
N GLU A 393 10.21 13.32 -9.41
CA GLU A 393 9.70 13.00 -10.73
C GLU A 393 8.28 12.45 -10.65
N ILE A 394 7.99 11.52 -9.74
CA ILE A 394 6.69 10.84 -9.67
C ILE A 394 5.64 11.59 -8.84
N LEU A 395 6.04 12.29 -7.77
CA LEU A 395 5.10 12.92 -6.86
C LEU A 395 4.56 14.24 -7.43
N PRO A 396 3.24 14.51 -7.32
CA PRO A 396 2.69 15.82 -7.60
C PRO A 396 3.34 16.92 -6.76
N ARG A 397 3.36 18.15 -7.29
CA ARG A 397 3.84 19.32 -6.55
C ARG A 397 2.67 20.05 -5.89
N PRO A 398 2.86 20.64 -4.69
CA PRO A 398 4.06 20.57 -3.86
C PRO A 398 4.25 19.18 -3.22
N VAL A 399 5.50 18.75 -3.09
CA VAL A 399 5.84 17.50 -2.38
C VAL A 399 5.57 17.70 -0.90
N SER A 400 4.94 16.73 -0.24
CA SER A 400 4.57 16.84 1.17
C SER A 400 5.80 16.86 2.09
N ASN A 401 5.63 17.44 3.28
CA ASN A 401 6.66 17.38 4.32
C ASN A 401 6.96 15.93 4.74
N LYS A 402 5.96 15.05 4.75
CA LYS A 402 6.10 13.63 5.10
C LYS A 402 7.03 12.92 4.12
N ALA A 403 6.82 13.10 2.82
CA ALA A 403 7.72 12.57 1.79
C ALA A 403 9.14 13.15 1.91
N MET A 404 9.29 14.45 2.22
CA MET A 404 10.60 15.10 2.33
C MET A 404 11.43 14.64 3.54
N VAL A 405 10.80 14.15 4.61
CA VAL A 405 11.50 13.58 5.77
C VAL A 405 11.61 12.05 5.71
N SER A 406 11.05 11.41 4.68
CA SER A 406 11.15 9.96 4.48
C SER A 406 12.59 9.51 4.25
N ARG A 407 12.88 8.26 4.59
CA ARG A 407 14.20 7.64 4.39
C ARG A 407 14.62 7.65 2.91
N PHE A 408 13.66 7.50 2.00
CA PHE A 408 13.87 7.60 0.55
C PHE A 408 14.36 8.98 0.13
N TRP A 409 13.82 10.05 0.73
CA TRP A 409 14.22 11.40 0.38
C TRP A 409 15.56 11.79 1.01
N THR A 410 15.73 11.49 2.31
CA THR A 410 16.94 11.84 3.06
C THR A 410 18.14 10.99 2.64
N GLY A 411 17.92 9.80 2.05
CA GLY A 411 18.96 8.86 1.68
C GLY A 411 19.43 7.97 2.82
N GLN A 412 18.71 7.99 3.94
CA GLN A 412 19.04 7.20 5.12
C GLN A 412 18.92 5.69 4.89
N SER A 413 18.00 5.28 4.02
CA SER A 413 17.80 3.87 3.65
C SER A 413 17.04 3.79 2.32
N GLY A 414 17.36 2.78 1.53
CA GLY A 414 16.59 2.35 0.36
C GLY A 414 15.24 1.70 0.68
N HIS A 415 14.93 1.53 1.98
CA HIS A 415 13.67 1.01 2.51
C HIS A 415 13.03 2.00 3.48
N MET A 416 11.73 2.23 3.33
CA MET A 416 10.95 3.07 4.24
C MET A 416 9.98 2.22 5.05
N GLN A 417 9.16 1.40 4.38
CA GLN A 417 8.04 0.70 5.01
C GLN A 417 8.29 -0.81 5.17
N GLU A 418 7.91 -1.37 6.32
CA GLU A 418 7.61 -2.79 6.47
C GLU A 418 6.08 -2.97 6.35
N SER A 419 5.66 -3.92 5.52
CA SER A 419 4.25 -4.20 5.19
C SER A 419 3.75 -5.52 5.80
N GLY A 420 4.56 -6.15 6.65
CA GLY A 420 4.14 -7.32 7.44
C GLY A 420 2.95 -7.04 8.35
N VAL A 421 2.72 -5.77 8.70
CA VAL A 421 1.49 -5.27 9.31
C VAL A 421 1.09 -3.94 8.67
N VAL A 422 -0.19 -3.78 8.32
CA VAL A 422 -0.76 -2.55 7.76
C VAL A 422 -2.13 -2.31 8.37
N VAL A 423 -2.39 -1.14 8.94
CA VAL A 423 -3.67 -0.80 9.57
C VAL A 423 -4.36 0.32 8.80
N VAL A 424 -5.59 0.10 8.33
CA VAL A 424 -6.31 1.04 7.46
C VAL A 424 -7.82 1.07 7.76
N ASP A 425 -8.38 2.25 7.97
CA ASP A 425 -9.81 2.56 7.77
C ASP A 425 -10.04 2.71 6.25
N LYS A 426 -10.58 1.65 5.65
CA LYS A 426 -10.79 1.57 4.20
C LYS A 426 -11.85 2.53 3.71
N TRP A 427 -12.78 2.96 4.56
CA TRP A 427 -13.78 3.97 4.20
C TRP A 427 -13.13 5.34 4.01
N ARG A 428 -12.22 5.73 4.92
CA ARG A 428 -11.48 6.99 4.80
C ARG A 428 -10.53 7.00 3.60
N HIS A 429 -9.89 5.86 3.33
CA HIS A 429 -8.78 5.77 2.37
C HIS A 429 -9.10 4.94 1.13
N PHE A 430 -10.37 4.85 0.73
CA PHE A 430 -10.82 3.99 -0.35
C PHE A 430 -10.08 4.23 -1.66
N ILE A 431 -9.95 5.49 -2.08
CA ILE A 431 -9.27 5.85 -3.33
C ILE A 431 -7.76 5.60 -3.25
N ALA A 432 -7.16 5.77 -2.07
CA ALA A 432 -5.75 5.47 -1.85
C ALA A 432 -5.50 3.97 -2.04
N LEU A 433 -6.34 3.13 -1.44
CA LEU A 433 -6.30 1.67 -1.62
C LEU A 433 -6.53 1.23 -3.07
N LEU A 434 -7.42 1.89 -3.82
CA LEU A 434 -7.58 1.63 -5.26
C LEU A 434 -6.28 1.90 -6.03
N LEU A 435 -5.56 2.98 -5.72
CA LEU A 435 -4.25 3.21 -6.34
C LEU A 435 -3.19 2.20 -5.87
N VAL A 436 -3.20 1.78 -4.61
CA VAL A 436 -2.28 0.74 -4.13
C VAL A 436 -2.53 -0.59 -4.85
N THR A 437 -3.78 -1.00 -5.02
CA THR A 437 -4.12 -2.19 -5.82
C THR A 437 -3.71 -2.03 -7.29
N ARG A 438 -3.85 -0.84 -7.89
CA ARG A 438 -3.32 -0.56 -9.24
C ARG A 438 -1.82 -0.83 -9.35
N MET A 439 -1.04 -0.33 -8.39
CA MET A 439 0.41 -0.46 -8.35
C MET A 439 0.89 -1.89 -8.08
N ASN A 440 0.08 -2.70 -7.40
CA ASN A 440 0.35 -4.12 -7.13
C ASN A 440 -0.33 -5.06 -8.14
N GLY A 441 -1.15 -4.53 -9.05
CA GLY A 441 -1.84 -5.31 -10.07
C GLY A 441 -1.28 -5.06 -11.47
N PRO A 442 -2.05 -4.39 -12.35
CA PRO A 442 -1.70 -4.28 -13.77
C PRO A 442 -0.43 -3.48 -14.06
N ASP A 443 0.01 -2.59 -13.16
CA ASP A 443 1.25 -1.82 -13.35
C ASP A 443 2.42 -2.32 -12.48
N ARG A 444 2.26 -3.47 -11.83
CA ARG A 444 3.26 -4.05 -10.92
C ARG A 444 4.58 -4.34 -11.62
N ASP A 445 4.51 -5.16 -12.66
CA ASP A 445 5.66 -5.70 -13.36
C ASP A 445 5.86 -5.03 -14.72
N GLY A 446 7.11 -4.73 -15.07
CA GLY A 446 7.48 -4.37 -16.42
C GLY A 446 7.59 -5.59 -17.33
N ASP A 447 7.37 -5.37 -18.61
CA ASP A 447 7.58 -6.35 -19.67
C ASP A 447 8.67 -5.83 -20.62
N LYS A 448 9.85 -6.48 -20.53
CA LYS A 448 11.01 -6.14 -21.37
C LYS A 448 10.74 -6.31 -22.86
N SER A 449 9.89 -7.25 -23.26
CA SER A 449 9.54 -7.44 -24.67
C SER A 449 8.75 -6.24 -25.22
N LYS A 450 7.97 -5.60 -24.35
CA LYS A 450 7.17 -4.41 -24.65
C LYS A 450 7.86 -3.10 -24.26
N HIS A 451 9.11 -3.15 -23.78
CA HIS A 451 9.86 -1.99 -23.29
C HIS A 451 9.10 -1.21 -22.21
N THR A 452 8.39 -1.94 -21.34
CA THR A 452 7.64 -1.38 -20.22
C THR A 452 8.37 -1.61 -18.91
N THR A 453 8.18 -0.69 -17.97
CA THR A 453 8.79 -0.64 -16.65
C THR A 453 7.66 -0.55 -15.64
N GLY A 454 7.56 -1.54 -14.76
CA GLY A 454 6.53 -1.60 -13.73
C GLY A 454 6.93 -0.86 -12.46
N VAL A 455 6.00 -0.76 -11.52
CA VAL A 455 6.24 -0.16 -10.21
C VAL A 455 7.35 -0.90 -9.46
N TYR A 456 7.36 -2.23 -9.48
CA TYR A 456 8.37 -3.01 -8.75
C TYR A 456 9.77 -2.83 -9.34
N ASP A 457 9.86 -2.65 -10.66
CA ASP A 457 11.14 -2.34 -11.33
C ASP A 457 11.71 -0.98 -10.91
N MET A 458 10.85 0.00 -10.62
CA MET A 458 11.28 1.33 -10.19
C MET A 458 11.62 1.39 -8.71
N VAL A 459 10.82 0.73 -7.88
CA VAL A 459 10.97 0.78 -6.43
C VAL A 459 12.14 -0.08 -5.97
N TYR A 460 12.35 -1.25 -6.59
CA TYR A 460 13.34 -2.24 -6.14
C TYR A 460 14.40 -2.58 -7.20
N GLY A 461 14.24 -2.09 -8.44
CA GLY A 461 15.29 -2.19 -9.43
C GLY A 461 16.39 -1.16 -9.18
N THR A 462 17.61 -1.52 -9.58
CA THR A 462 18.76 -0.60 -9.64
C THR A 462 18.57 0.41 -10.76
N SER A 463 17.65 1.35 -10.61
CA SER A 463 17.41 2.43 -11.58
C SER A 463 17.58 3.79 -10.94
N CYS A 464 18.80 4.09 -10.47
CA CYS A 464 19.24 5.48 -10.34
C CYS A 464 20.76 5.72 -10.45
N LEU A 465 21.60 4.70 -10.66
CA LEU A 465 23.03 4.90 -10.92
C LEU A 465 23.50 4.14 -12.16
N SER A 466 24.29 4.85 -12.95
CA SER A 466 24.88 4.55 -14.25
C SER A 466 25.35 3.12 -14.49
N ALA A 467 25.25 2.71 -15.75
CA ALA A 467 25.97 1.61 -16.39
C ALA A 467 27.43 1.48 -15.91
N VAL A 468 27.66 0.67 -14.88
CA VAL A 468 28.97 0.13 -14.52
C VAL A 468 28.77 -1.34 -14.13
N HIS A 469 29.78 -2.12 -14.48
CA HIS A 469 29.79 -3.54 -14.81
C HIS A 469 29.55 -4.56 -13.67
N ASP A 470 28.66 -4.33 -12.70
CA ASP A 470 28.44 -5.27 -11.56
C ASP A 470 27.02 -5.88 -11.50
N PHE A 471 26.47 -6.19 -12.67
CA PHE A 471 25.10 -6.71 -12.82
C PHE A 471 24.91 -8.17 -12.34
N ALA A 472 25.99 -8.89 -11.98
CA ALA A 472 25.96 -10.33 -11.71
C ALA A 472 25.87 -10.70 -10.21
N LEU A 473 26.37 -9.85 -9.30
CA LEU A 473 26.48 -10.21 -7.88
C LEU A 473 25.22 -9.86 -7.06
N LEU A 474 24.40 -8.92 -7.51
CA LEU A 474 23.15 -8.51 -6.85
C LEU A 474 21.96 -9.44 -7.16
N ARG A 475 22.12 -10.41 -8.07
CA ARG A 475 21.04 -11.32 -8.48
C ARG A 475 20.92 -12.56 -7.58
N THR A 476 21.95 -12.87 -6.78
CA THR A 476 22.04 -14.12 -6.01
C THR A 476 21.56 -13.99 -4.57
N ASN A 477 21.48 -12.78 -4.02
CA ASN A 477 21.02 -12.55 -2.65
C ASN A 477 19.60 -11.97 -2.74
N GLY A 478 18.60 -12.71 -2.25
CA GLY A 478 17.16 -12.47 -2.45
C GLY A 478 16.55 -11.15 -1.93
N ALA A 479 17.32 -10.07 -1.84
CA ALA A 479 16.88 -8.73 -1.44
C ALA A 479 16.03 -8.00 -2.51
N ASN A 480 16.21 -8.31 -3.80
CA ASN A 480 15.47 -7.66 -4.91
C ASN A 480 14.07 -8.29 -5.20
N LYS A 481 13.45 -8.97 -4.24
CA LYS A 481 12.15 -9.67 -4.41
C LYS A 481 11.11 -9.31 -3.33
N THR A 482 11.20 -8.14 -2.70
CA THR A 482 10.16 -7.65 -1.78
C THR A 482 9.44 -6.51 -2.47
N GLY A 483 8.25 -6.74 -2.99
CA GLY A 483 7.69 -5.87 -4.05
C GLY A 483 6.59 -4.91 -3.61
N ASP A 484 5.89 -5.19 -2.52
CA ASP A 484 4.68 -4.47 -2.11
C ASP A 484 4.95 -3.38 -1.08
N LYS A 485 6.04 -3.51 -0.31
CA LYS A 485 6.31 -2.75 0.92
C LYS A 485 6.08 -1.25 0.81
N GLU A 486 6.60 -0.63 -0.24
CA GLU A 486 6.62 0.83 -0.38
C GLU A 486 5.36 1.38 -1.06
N THR A 487 4.54 0.51 -1.65
CA THR A 487 3.39 0.92 -2.46
C THR A 487 2.30 1.58 -1.62
N PHE A 488 2.16 1.23 -0.34
CA PHE A 488 1.15 1.81 0.55
C PHE A 488 1.34 3.31 0.75
N TRP A 489 2.44 3.74 1.39
CA TRP A 489 2.67 5.17 1.62
C TRP A 489 2.85 5.96 0.32
N LEU A 490 3.44 5.36 -0.74
CA LEU A 490 3.53 6.00 -2.05
C LEU A 490 2.16 6.25 -2.68
N GLY A 491 1.21 5.33 -2.52
CA GLY A 491 -0.16 5.49 -3.02
C GLY A 491 -0.85 6.70 -2.41
N TRP A 492 -0.73 6.84 -1.08
CA TRP A 492 -1.23 7.99 -0.32
C TRP A 492 -0.60 9.30 -0.81
N GLU A 493 0.73 9.35 -0.94
CA GLU A 493 1.44 10.54 -1.41
C GLU A 493 1.08 10.91 -2.86
N LEU A 494 0.91 9.93 -3.75
CA LEU A 494 0.55 10.16 -5.15
C LEU A 494 -0.83 10.80 -5.29
N ILE A 495 -1.83 10.33 -4.53
CA ILE A 495 -3.16 10.95 -4.53
C ILE A 495 -3.27 12.16 -3.60
N GLY A 496 -2.27 12.39 -2.74
CA GLY A 496 -2.27 13.48 -1.78
C GLY A 496 -3.22 13.29 -0.61
N ASP A 497 -3.55 12.04 -0.31
CA ASP A 497 -4.12 11.65 0.96
C ASP A 497 -2.98 11.61 1.96
N LEU A 498 -2.82 12.69 2.73
CA LEU A 498 -1.71 12.84 3.69
C LEU A 498 -2.10 12.35 5.10
N ASP A 499 -3.31 11.82 5.25
CA ASP A 499 -3.81 11.24 6.48
C ASP A 499 -3.31 9.80 6.61
N TYR A 500 -1.99 9.64 6.71
CA TYR A 500 -1.36 8.40 7.14
C TYR A 500 -0.24 8.70 8.14
N ALA A 501 0.15 7.72 8.95
CA ALA A 501 1.27 7.84 9.86
C ALA A 501 2.17 6.61 9.80
N PHE A 502 3.46 6.82 10.06
CA PHE A 502 4.33 5.72 10.45
C PHE A 502 4.32 5.64 11.98
N HIS A 503 4.11 4.45 12.52
CA HIS A 503 4.14 4.20 13.95
C HIS A 503 5.46 4.70 14.57
N ASP A 504 5.35 5.31 15.75
CA ASP A 504 6.46 6.01 16.42
C ASP A 504 7.38 5.07 17.22
N GLY A 505 6.95 3.83 17.44
CA GLY A 505 7.78 2.79 18.04
C GLY A 505 8.98 2.43 17.15
N ASP A 506 10.11 2.13 17.80
CA ASP A 506 11.36 1.85 17.10
C ASP A 506 11.35 0.43 16.47
N ALA A 507 12.06 0.27 15.36
CA ALA A 507 12.41 -1.06 14.85
C ALA A 507 13.53 -1.67 15.70
N GLY A 508 13.72 -2.98 15.61
CA GLY A 508 14.72 -3.69 16.40
C GLY A 508 14.93 -5.14 15.96
N VAL A 509 15.66 -5.87 16.78
CA VAL A 509 15.89 -7.32 16.62
C VAL A 509 15.79 -8.00 17.98
N MET A 510 15.51 -9.30 17.98
CA MET A 510 15.54 -10.13 19.17
C MET A 510 16.20 -11.47 18.90
N GLY A 511 16.77 -12.07 19.95
CA GLY A 511 17.54 -13.30 19.82
C GLY A 511 18.49 -13.52 20.98
N THR A 512 19.55 -14.28 20.72
CA THR A 512 20.65 -14.52 21.65
C THR A 512 21.72 -13.45 21.49
N LEU A 513 22.26 -12.96 22.61
CA LEU A 513 23.33 -11.95 22.60
C LEU A 513 24.64 -12.57 22.11
N GLU A 514 25.19 -12.05 21.02
CA GLU A 514 26.56 -12.33 20.64
C GLU A 514 27.50 -11.58 21.60
N LYS A 515 28.47 -12.30 22.20
CA LYS A 515 29.54 -11.64 22.96
C LYS A 515 30.39 -10.85 21.98
N THR A 516 30.33 -9.53 22.07
CA THR A 516 31.19 -8.61 21.32
C THR A 516 32.64 -9.08 21.49
N PRO A 517 33.38 -9.37 20.40
CA PRO A 517 34.80 -9.60 20.53
C PRO A 517 35.38 -8.32 21.15
N THR A 518 35.96 -8.41 22.34
CA THR A 518 36.87 -7.37 22.82
C THR A 518 37.88 -7.18 21.72
N VAL A 519 37.77 -6.07 20.99
CA VAL A 519 38.75 -5.69 19.98
C VAL A 519 40.05 -5.58 20.75
N LYS A 520 40.91 -6.61 20.66
CA LYS A 520 42.30 -6.50 21.05
C LYS A 520 42.87 -5.44 20.12
N GLY A 521 43.00 -4.22 20.66
CA GLY A 521 43.49 -3.07 19.94
C GLY A 521 44.83 -3.38 19.31
N GLN A 522 44.87 -3.46 17.98
CA GLN A 522 46.11 -3.31 17.21
C GLN A 522 45.96 -2.46 15.95
N ALA A 523 44.80 -1.87 15.67
CA ALA A 523 44.65 -0.93 14.55
C ALA A 523 44.05 0.45 14.94
N ALA A 524 43.14 0.51 15.91
CA ALA A 524 42.53 1.79 16.33
C ALA A 524 43.37 2.60 17.35
N GLN A 525 44.36 1.98 18.00
CA GLN A 525 45.22 2.67 18.99
C GLN A 525 46.41 3.42 18.36
N ALA A 526 46.72 3.18 17.08
CA ALA A 526 47.82 3.86 16.40
C ALA A 526 47.44 5.26 15.88
N GLU A 527 46.16 5.53 15.62
CA GLU A 527 45.69 6.85 15.17
C GLU A 527 45.27 7.78 16.32
N LEU A 528 44.73 7.24 17.43
CA LEU A 528 44.44 8.06 18.61
C LEU A 528 45.69 8.51 19.39
N ALA A 529 46.81 7.80 19.28
CA ALA A 529 48.06 8.15 19.96
C ALA A 529 48.78 9.38 19.35
N LYS A 530 48.28 9.95 18.25
CA LYS A 530 48.88 11.14 17.61
C LYS A 530 48.14 12.45 17.89
N ILE A 531 46.99 12.43 18.57
CA ILE A 531 46.14 13.63 18.68
C ILE A 531 45.97 14.17 20.11
N ASN A 532 46.09 13.38 21.18
CA ASN A 532 45.82 13.90 22.53
C ASN A 532 47.02 13.74 23.48
N ALA A 533 47.92 14.72 23.46
CA ALA A 533 48.72 15.08 24.63
C ALA A 533 48.04 16.26 25.33
N THR A 534 46.87 16.01 25.93
CA THR A 534 46.25 16.75 27.04
C THR A 534 44.84 16.21 27.21
N ASP A 535 44.61 15.58 28.35
CA ASP A 535 43.34 15.34 29.06
C ASP A 535 43.21 13.88 29.49
N GLU A 536 43.56 13.66 30.76
CA GLU A 536 43.23 12.47 31.53
C GLU A 536 41.71 12.45 31.76
N ALA A 537 40.99 11.77 30.87
CA ALA A 537 39.63 11.32 31.14
C ALA A 537 39.60 9.79 31.08
N THR A 538 39.32 9.17 32.23
CA THR A 538 38.99 7.76 32.38
C THR A 538 37.70 7.43 31.61
N GLY A 539 37.80 7.15 30.31
CA GLY A 539 36.66 6.78 29.46
C GLY A 539 36.62 5.28 29.19
N VAL A 540 35.81 4.53 29.95
CA VAL A 540 35.45 3.16 29.58
C VAL A 540 34.49 3.27 28.38
N ALA A 541 34.87 2.70 27.23
CA ALA A 541 33.98 2.65 26.07
C ALA A 541 32.66 1.94 26.44
N PRO A 542 31.49 2.46 26.00
CA PRO A 542 30.22 1.85 26.34
C PRO A 542 30.15 0.40 25.85
N GLU A 543 29.57 -0.47 26.67
CA GLU A 543 29.35 -1.87 26.29
C GLU A 543 28.36 -1.94 25.12
N MET A 544 28.77 -2.60 24.04
CA MET A 544 27.94 -2.78 22.86
C MET A 544 27.36 -4.19 22.87
N TYR A 545 26.09 -4.32 22.54
CA TYR A 545 25.40 -5.60 22.38
C TYR A 545 25.08 -5.83 20.90
N THR A 546 25.25 -7.06 20.44
CA THR A 546 24.90 -7.47 19.07
C THR A 546 23.95 -8.66 19.12
N ILE A 547 22.87 -8.59 18.34
CA ILE A 547 21.98 -9.72 18.07
C ILE A 547 21.87 -9.86 16.56
N CYS A 548 21.97 -11.10 16.07
CA CYS A 548 21.85 -11.46 14.68
C CYS A 548 20.68 -12.42 14.49
N ALA A 549 19.65 -11.97 13.77
CA ALA A 549 18.46 -12.77 13.53
C ALA A 549 17.79 -12.37 12.21
N PRO A 550 17.04 -13.26 11.56
CA PRO A 550 16.23 -12.87 10.39
C PRO A 550 15.02 -12.02 10.78
N GLN A 551 14.59 -12.06 12.05
CA GLN A 551 13.38 -11.36 12.50
C GLN A 551 13.56 -9.83 12.49
N LEU A 552 12.50 -9.12 12.10
CA LEU A 552 12.36 -7.68 12.28
C LEU A 552 11.38 -7.44 13.43
N LEU A 553 11.88 -6.95 14.56
CA LEU A 553 11.04 -6.60 15.71
C LEU A 553 10.55 -5.16 15.58
N HIS A 554 9.29 -4.94 15.92
CA HIS A 554 8.70 -3.62 16.13
C HIS A 554 8.31 -3.46 17.59
N LEU A 555 8.68 -2.31 18.15
CA LEU A 555 8.34 -1.95 19.52
C LEU A 555 7.10 -1.05 19.55
N ASP A 556 6.39 -1.06 20.67
CA ASP A 556 5.35 -0.06 20.97
C ASP A 556 5.98 1.30 21.38
N ARG A 557 5.12 2.28 21.69
CA ARG A 557 5.56 3.63 22.13
C ARG A 557 6.23 3.64 23.50
N SER A 558 6.05 2.61 24.31
CA SER A 558 6.74 2.42 25.60
C SER A 558 8.08 1.70 25.45
N GLY A 559 8.44 1.27 24.24
CA GLY A 559 9.67 0.56 23.93
C GLY A 559 9.61 -0.94 24.26
N ARG A 560 8.41 -1.52 24.40
CA ARG A 560 8.22 -2.96 24.59
C ARG A 560 7.97 -3.68 23.26
N PRO A 561 8.35 -4.95 23.13
CA PRO A 561 8.02 -5.78 21.95
C PRO A 561 6.52 -5.76 21.64
N LEU A 562 6.16 -5.40 20.41
CA LEU A 562 4.77 -5.36 19.94
C LEU A 562 4.49 -6.54 19.01
N TRP A 563 5.22 -6.59 17.90
CA TRP A 563 5.11 -7.65 16.90
C TRP A 563 6.44 -7.80 16.14
N PHE A 564 6.64 -8.93 15.48
CA PHE A 564 7.80 -9.13 14.62
C PHE A 564 7.45 -9.91 13.36
N ASN A 565 8.18 -9.63 12.28
CA ASN A 565 8.12 -10.43 11.05
C ASN A 565 9.32 -11.38 10.97
N GLY A 566 9.16 -12.55 10.33
CA GLY A 566 10.26 -13.45 9.98
C GLY A 566 10.16 -14.86 10.57
N TRP A 567 9.00 -15.22 11.14
CA TRP A 567 8.73 -16.51 11.79
C TRP A 567 9.61 -16.82 13.02
N LEU A 568 9.27 -17.90 13.75
CA LEU A 568 10.00 -18.35 14.94
C LEU A 568 11.33 -19.06 14.62
N LEU A 569 11.44 -19.67 13.44
CA LEU A 569 12.60 -20.49 13.08
C LEU A 569 13.81 -19.62 12.67
N PRO A 570 15.05 -20.10 12.90
CA PRO A 570 16.27 -19.39 12.46
C PRO A 570 16.35 -19.22 10.94
N ASN A 571 15.71 -20.11 10.18
CA ASN A 571 15.50 -19.99 8.75
C ASN A 571 14.13 -20.57 8.40
N LYS A 572 13.17 -19.71 8.02
CA LYS A 572 11.82 -20.12 7.65
C LYS A 572 11.72 -20.93 6.35
N PHE A 573 12.78 -20.96 5.54
CA PHE A 573 12.82 -21.69 4.27
C PHE A 573 13.44 -23.08 4.41
N ASP A 574 13.96 -23.42 5.59
CA ASP A 574 14.53 -24.72 5.83
C ASP A 574 13.41 -25.78 5.96
N LYS A 575 13.63 -26.92 5.32
CA LYS A 575 12.66 -28.03 5.24
C LYS A 575 12.88 -29.08 6.32
N ASP A 576 13.94 -28.95 7.12
CA ASP A 576 14.16 -29.84 8.24
C ASP A 576 13.06 -29.64 9.30
N LYS A 577 12.33 -30.73 9.58
CA LYS A 577 11.22 -30.74 10.53
C LYS A 577 11.69 -30.78 11.99
N ASN A 578 12.99 -30.93 12.24
CA ASN A 578 13.58 -31.01 13.58
C ASN A 578 14.23 -29.68 14.03
N LEU A 579 13.91 -28.57 13.37
CA LEU A 579 14.44 -27.26 13.76
C LEU A 579 13.74 -26.76 15.01
N GLU A 580 14.54 -26.51 16.04
CA GLU A 580 14.08 -25.82 17.24
C GLU A 580 13.79 -24.34 16.93
N PRO A 581 12.76 -23.74 17.57
CA PRO A 581 12.53 -22.31 17.52
C PRO A 581 13.77 -21.51 17.93
N SER A 582 13.92 -20.31 17.36
CA SER A 582 15.00 -19.40 17.73
C SER A 582 14.91 -19.05 19.22
N ARG A 583 16.05 -19.03 19.90
CA ARG A 583 16.10 -18.64 21.31
C ARG A 583 16.11 -17.12 21.44
N PHE A 584 15.03 -16.56 21.98
CA PHE A 584 14.88 -15.13 22.26
C PHE A 584 15.22 -14.84 23.72
N GLU A 585 16.43 -14.36 23.98
CA GLU A 585 16.89 -14.05 25.35
C GLU A 585 16.76 -12.56 25.68
N ALA A 586 17.00 -11.71 24.68
CA ALA A 586 16.93 -10.27 24.79
C ALA A 586 16.50 -9.66 23.45
N PHE A 587 16.21 -8.35 23.47
CA PHE A 587 15.98 -7.56 22.26
C PHE A 587 16.82 -6.30 22.27
N ILE A 588 17.06 -5.75 21.07
CA ILE A 588 17.81 -4.53 20.86
C ILE A 588 17.00 -3.61 19.96
N ARG A 589 16.97 -2.32 20.33
CA ARG A 589 16.33 -1.25 19.54
C ARG A 589 17.30 -0.62 18.55
N GLU A 590 16.78 -0.27 17.39
CA GLU A 590 17.48 0.50 16.36
C GLU A 590 17.89 1.88 16.91
N PRO A 591 19.18 2.26 16.84
CA PRO A 591 19.60 3.61 17.18
C PRO A 591 18.98 4.63 16.22
N ARG A 592 18.50 5.76 16.77
CA ARG A 592 17.92 6.85 15.95
C ARG A 592 18.97 7.63 15.16
N GLU A 593 20.23 7.57 15.59
CA GLU A 593 21.35 8.23 14.94
C GLU A 593 22.01 7.31 13.91
N LEU A 594 22.33 7.88 12.74
CA LEU A 594 23.14 7.19 11.74
C LEU A 594 24.55 7.01 12.27
N ARG A 595 25.09 5.79 12.15
CA ARG A 595 26.44 5.42 12.58
C ARG A 595 27.25 4.93 11.38
N ASP A 596 28.58 5.03 11.48
CA ASP A 596 29.52 4.42 10.53
C ASP A 596 30.51 3.52 11.30
N PRO A 597 30.50 2.19 11.08
CA PRO A 597 29.58 1.45 10.22
C PRO A 597 28.12 1.51 10.72
N GLY A 598 27.17 1.33 9.80
CA GLY A 598 25.73 1.30 10.13
C GLY A 598 25.40 0.30 11.23
N ALA A 599 24.41 0.64 12.07
CA ALA A 599 24.03 -0.21 13.20
C ALA A 599 23.54 -1.60 12.76
N TRP A 600 22.95 -1.68 11.58
CA TRP A 600 22.53 -2.91 10.92
C TRP A 600 23.59 -3.44 9.95
N GLN A 601 23.87 -4.74 10.02
CA GLN A 601 24.73 -5.46 9.09
C GLN A 601 24.00 -6.69 8.54
N LEU A 602 23.90 -6.79 7.22
CA LEU A 602 23.33 -7.96 6.56
C LEU A 602 24.40 -9.05 6.42
N ARG A 603 24.10 -10.24 6.92
CA ARG A 603 24.89 -11.47 6.73
C ARG A 603 24.17 -12.40 5.74
N GLU A 604 24.78 -13.55 5.45
CA GLU A 604 24.19 -14.58 4.59
C GLU A 604 22.82 -15.06 5.12
N ASN A 605 22.00 -15.63 4.24
CA ASN A 605 20.66 -16.17 4.57
C ASN A 605 19.68 -15.17 5.20
N ASN A 606 19.78 -13.89 4.83
CA ASN A 606 18.94 -12.79 5.35
C ASN A 606 19.05 -12.59 6.87
N ILE A 607 20.16 -13.00 7.48
CA ILE A 607 20.42 -12.71 8.89
C ILE A 607 20.84 -11.24 9.01
N CYS A 608 20.09 -10.47 9.79
CA CYS A 608 20.37 -9.07 10.05
C CYS A 608 20.93 -8.92 11.47
N CYS A 609 22.13 -8.36 11.58
CA CYS A 609 22.78 -8.08 12.86
C CYS A 609 22.59 -6.63 13.25
N LEU A 610 22.01 -6.39 14.42
CA LEU A 610 21.90 -5.06 15.00
C LEU A 610 22.87 -4.93 16.16
N THR A 611 23.64 -3.84 16.16
CA THR A 611 24.55 -3.50 17.26
C THR A 611 24.13 -2.19 17.91
N SER A 612 23.93 -2.20 19.23
CA SER A 612 23.48 -1.03 20.00
C SER A 612 24.02 -1.06 21.43
N GLU A 613 24.02 0.10 22.09
CA GLU A 613 24.43 0.25 23.49
C GLU A 613 23.35 -0.23 24.46
N HIS A 614 22.10 -0.30 24.00
CA HIS A 614 20.96 -0.60 24.85
C HIS A 614 20.38 -1.96 24.49
N ARG A 615 20.27 -2.84 25.49
CA ARG A 615 19.51 -4.08 25.42
C ARG A 615 18.24 -3.96 26.27
N GLY A 616 17.15 -4.51 25.75
CA GLY A 616 15.90 -4.71 26.48
C GLY A 616 15.77 -6.16 26.93
N GLU A 617 15.11 -6.36 28.08
CA GLU A 617 14.76 -7.68 28.59
C GLU A 617 13.25 -7.90 28.49
N PHE A 618 12.87 -9.12 28.09
CA PHE A 618 11.48 -9.53 28.03
C PHE A 618 10.85 -9.57 29.42
N SER A 619 9.59 -9.13 29.51
CA SER A 619 8.79 -9.20 30.73
C SER A 619 8.45 -10.66 31.05
N LEU A 620 7.82 -10.92 32.19
CA LEU A 620 7.37 -12.28 32.51
C LEU A 620 6.26 -12.76 31.55
N ASP A 621 5.39 -11.85 31.12
CA ASP A 621 4.28 -12.20 30.21
C ASP A 621 4.75 -12.36 28.75
N GLU A 622 5.82 -11.65 28.36
CA GLU A 622 6.42 -11.77 27.02
C GLU A 622 7.31 -13.02 26.86
N ARG A 623 7.73 -13.65 27.96
CA ARG A 623 8.56 -14.88 27.97
C ARG A 623 7.70 -16.12 27.94
#